data_AF-A0A7N8WZN6-F1
#
_entry.id   AF-A0A7N8WZN6-F1
#
_cell.length_a   1.000
_cell.length_b   1.000
_cell.length_c   1.000
_cell.angle_alpha   90.00
_cell.angle_beta   90.00
_cell.angle_gamma   90.00
#
_symmetry.space_group_name_H-M   'P 1'
#
loop_
_entity.id
_entity.type
_entity.pdbx_description
1 polymer ?
#
loop_
_entity_poly.entity_id
_entity_poly.type
_entity_poly.pdbx_seq_one_letter_code
_entity_poly.pdbx_strand_id
1 'polypeptide(L)'
;MKKQFNRMRQLANQTVGRAEKTEVLSEDLLQIERRLELVRLVSHNTHKRLVACLQGHLGTDTEKRHKKLPLTALSQAMQEGGGQLGDESLIGKMMDVCGEAENRLATELMQHEVQIERDILDPLNQLAEVEIPNILKQRKQLAKLVLDYDSARTRWYQATKSSNQAMAAKTDSLKDEMDEALNKVEIYSWMEKPAFGTALEEHLKRSNREIALPIEACIMMLLETGMKEEGLFRIAAGASKLKKLKAALDCSTSQLEEFYSDPHAVAGALKSYLRELPEPLMTFGLYDEWIQASNVSDPDKRLQALWVTCDHLPKSHKANFRTLYRFPRATSEYKLTNLPPVMVVLRTLAEMAAATSVHVVAIIEPIIQHADWFFPDGKLSICFIFNSFQYCFLS
;
A
#
# COMPACT_ATOMS: atom_id res chain seq x y z
N MET A 1 -59.09 -27.91 9.46
CA MET A 1 -57.91 -27.61 10.30
C MET A 1 -56.56 -27.95 9.67
N LYS A 2 -56.36 -29.11 9.00
CA LYS A 2 -55.07 -29.49 8.37
C LYS A 2 -54.51 -28.48 7.33
N LYS A 3 -55.38 -27.80 6.57
CA LYS A 3 -54.97 -26.78 5.57
C LYS A 3 -54.39 -25.51 6.20
N GLN A 4 -54.93 -25.06 7.34
CA GLN A 4 -54.39 -23.91 8.07
C GLN A 4 -53.10 -24.26 8.81
N PHE A 5 -53.01 -25.45 9.40
CA PHE A 5 -51.78 -25.93 10.04
C PHE A 5 -50.62 -26.05 9.03
N ASN A 6 -50.89 -26.54 7.82
CA ASN A 6 -49.89 -26.59 6.75
C ASN A 6 -49.48 -25.19 6.26
N ARG A 7 -50.40 -24.23 6.17
CA ARG A 7 -50.07 -22.83 5.85
C ARG A 7 -49.23 -22.15 6.93
N MET A 8 -49.53 -22.41 8.20
CA MET A 8 -48.80 -21.86 9.34
C MET A 8 -47.40 -22.45 9.45
N ARG A 9 -47.24 -23.74 9.14
CA ARG A 9 -45.93 -24.41 9.02
C ARG A 9 -45.13 -23.93 7.80
N GLN A 10 -45.80 -23.58 6.70
CA GLN A 10 -45.18 -23.02 5.49
C GLN A 10 -44.69 -21.58 5.72
N LEU A 11 -45.44 -20.76 6.47
CA LEU A 11 -45.03 -19.43 6.92
C LEU A 11 -43.91 -19.50 7.98
N ALA A 12 -43.99 -20.43 8.93
CA ALA A 12 -42.91 -20.65 9.90
C ALA A 12 -41.61 -21.09 9.21
N ASN A 13 -41.66 -21.97 8.21
CA ASN A 13 -40.48 -22.35 7.44
C ASN A 13 -39.94 -21.23 6.52
N GLN A 14 -40.77 -20.28 6.09
CA GLN A 14 -40.32 -19.06 5.39
C GLN A 14 -39.66 -18.04 6.33
N THR A 15 -40.02 -18.04 7.61
CA THR A 15 -39.50 -17.08 8.60
C THR A 15 -38.31 -17.63 9.40
N VAL A 16 -38.25 -18.95 9.65
CA VAL A 16 -37.23 -19.62 10.49
C VAL A 16 -35.99 -20.04 9.67
N GLY A 17 -36.03 -19.87 8.35
CA GLY A 17 -34.90 -20.09 7.44
C GLY A 17 -34.32 -18.80 6.86
N ARG A 18 -34.55 -17.63 7.48
CA ARG A 18 -33.73 -16.46 7.16
C ARG A 18 -32.31 -16.81 7.57
N ALA A 19 -31.51 -17.25 6.59
CA ALA A 19 -30.07 -17.26 6.67
C ALA A 19 -29.68 -15.96 7.38
N GLU A 20 -28.95 -16.08 8.48
CA GLU A 20 -28.30 -14.94 9.10
C GLU A 20 -27.63 -14.18 7.95
N LYS A 21 -28.17 -13.01 7.62
CA LYS A 21 -27.54 -12.13 6.64
C LYS A 21 -26.14 -11.95 7.17
N THR A 22 -25.13 -12.26 6.36
CA THR A 22 -23.76 -11.99 6.77
C THR A 22 -23.68 -10.47 6.95
N GLU A 23 -23.65 -10.01 8.21
CA GLU A 23 -23.43 -8.61 8.55
C GLU A 23 -21.96 -8.32 8.27
N VAL A 24 -21.69 -7.83 7.06
CA VAL A 24 -20.32 -7.54 6.60
C VAL A 24 -19.76 -6.27 7.23
N LEU A 25 -20.60 -5.41 7.79
CA LEU A 25 -20.21 -4.15 8.41
C LEU A 25 -20.76 -4.10 9.83
N SER A 26 -19.91 -3.70 10.78
CA SER A 26 -20.34 -3.36 12.12
C SER A 26 -21.36 -2.20 12.10
N GLU A 27 -22.15 -2.08 13.17
CA GLU A 27 -23.10 -0.98 13.35
C GLU A 27 -22.44 0.40 13.18
N ASP A 28 -21.19 0.52 13.66
CA ASP A 28 -20.35 1.72 13.51
C ASP A 28 -20.06 2.07 12.05
N LEU A 29 -19.72 1.07 11.23
CA LEU A 29 -19.44 1.29 9.80
C LEU A 29 -20.70 1.69 9.03
N LEU A 30 -21.87 1.16 9.39
CA LEU A 30 -23.16 1.60 8.85
C LEU A 30 -23.52 3.04 9.27
N GLN A 31 -23.08 3.47 10.45
CA GLN A 31 -23.26 4.84 10.90
C GLN A 31 -22.30 5.81 10.18
N ILE A 32 -21.03 5.42 10.02
CA ILE A 32 -20.03 6.18 9.24
C ILE A 32 -20.52 6.37 7.80
N GLU A 33 -21.08 5.32 7.22
CA GLU A 33 -21.52 5.34 5.84
C GLU A 33 -22.75 6.25 5.61
N ARG A 34 -23.68 6.28 6.56
CA ARG A 34 -24.77 7.28 6.57
C ARG A 34 -24.26 8.72 6.67
N ARG A 35 -23.07 8.93 7.26
CA ARG A 35 -22.44 10.25 7.37
C ARG A 35 -21.62 10.63 6.15
N LEU A 36 -21.20 9.69 5.29
CA LEU A 36 -20.37 9.99 4.11
C LEU A 36 -21.02 10.98 3.15
N GLU A 37 -22.32 10.84 2.88
CA GLU A 37 -23.04 11.77 1.98
C GLU A 37 -23.10 13.19 2.57
N LEU A 38 -23.26 13.29 3.89
CA LEU A 38 -23.22 14.58 4.59
C LEU A 38 -21.82 15.21 4.52
N VAL A 39 -20.77 14.40 4.73
CA VAL A 39 -19.38 14.87 4.60
C VAL A 39 -19.10 15.35 3.17
N ARG A 40 -19.50 14.59 2.14
CA ARG A 40 -19.37 15.01 0.73
C ARG A 40 -20.04 16.36 0.49
N LEU A 41 -21.29 16.50 0.93
CA LEU A 41 -22.05 17.74 0.75
C LEU A 41 -21.39 18.93 1.47
N VAL A 42 -20.95 18.74 2.72
CA VAL A 42 -20.29 19.79 3.49
C VAL A 42 -18.96 20.18 2.87
N SER A 43 -18.14 19.22 2.43
CA SER A 43 -16.86 19.46 1.77
C SER A 43 -17.06 20.21 0.44
N HIS A 44 -18.00 19.77 -0.39
CA HIS A 44 -18.34 20.43 -1.66
C HIS A 44 -18.83 21.87 -1.44
N ASN A 45 -19.73 22.08 -0.48
CA ASN A 45 -20.25 23.42 -0.16
C ASN A 45 -19.18 24.35 0.40
N THR A 46 -18.32 23.83 1.29
CA THR A 46 -17.20 24.58 1.86
C THR A 46 -16.21 24.97 0.77
N HIS A 47 -15.84 24.02 -0.10
CA HIS A 47 -15.00 24.29 -1.27
C HIS A 47 -15.59 25.42 -2.11
N LYS A 48 -16.85 25.30 -2.55
CA LYS A 48 -17.51 26.32 -3.38
C LYS A 48 -17.57 27.70 -2.72
N ARG A 49 -17.80 27.77 -1.40
CA ARG A 49 -17.82 29.05 -0.67
C ARG A 49 -16.42 29.64 -0.53
N LEU A 50 -15.42 28.82 -0.27
CA LEU A 50 -14.03 29.26 -0.14
C LEU A 50 -13.49 29.77 -1.48
N VAL A 51 -13.84 29.12 -2.60
CA VAL A 51 -13.57 29.63 -3.96
C VAL A 51 -14.12 31.04 -4.14
N ALA A 52 -15.34 31.32 -3.66
CA ALA A 52 -15.96 32.63 -3.78
C ALA A 52 -15.30 33.72 -2.92
N CYS A 53 -14.44 33.35 -1.96
CA CYS A 53 -13.66 34.29 -1.15
C CYS A 53 -12.34 34.69 -1.82
N LEU A 54 -11.88 33.96 -2.84
CA LEU A 54 -10.63 34.24 -3.55
C LEU A 54 -10.88 35.19 -4.72
N GLN A 55 -9.94 36.09 -4.96
CA GLN A 55 -9.96 37.07 -6.04
C GLN A 55 -9.27 36.53 -7.30
N GLY A 56 -8.26 35.67 -7.13
CA GLY A 56 -7.56 34.98 -8.21
C GLY A 56 -8.39 33.90 -8.89
N HIS A 57 -8.13 33.68 -10.18
CA HIS A 57 -8.77 32.62 -10.93
C HIS A 57 -8.13 31.27 -10.60
N LEU A 58 -8.91 30.28 -10.13
CA LEU A 58 -8.41 28.95 -9.79
C LEU A 58 -7.81 28.23 -11.01
N GLY A 59 -6.79 27.40 -10.78
CA GLY A 59 -6.07 26.64 -11.80
C GLY A 59 -5.28 27.42 -12.86
N THR A 60 -5.19 28.75 -12.77
CA THR A 60 -4.35 29.55 -13.69
C THR A 60 -2.93 29.72 -13.16
N ASP A 61 -1.97 29.76 -14.08
CA ASP A 61 -0.57 30.10 -13.82
C ASP A 61 -0.41 31.30 -12.87
N THR A 62 0.53 31.20 -11.93
CA THR A 62 0.78 32.18 -10.87
C THR A 62 1.03 33.58 -11.41
N GLU A 63 1.73 33.71 -12.54
CA GLU A 63 2.05 34.99 -13.14
C GLU A 63 0.79 35.66 -13.74
N LYS A 64 -0.08 34.85 -14.34
CA LYS A 64 -1.39 35.33 -14.85
C LYS A 64 -2.34 35.68 -13.71
N ARG A 65 -2.24 34.99 -12.58
CA ARG A 65 -3.06 35.24 -11.40
C ARG A 65 -2.66 36.55 -10.71
N HIS A 66 -1.36 36.80 -10.56
CA HIS A 66 -0.81 38.06 -10.06
C HIS A 66 -1.28 39.27 -10.87
N LYS A 67 -1.18 39.20 -12.21
CA LYS A 67 -1.61 40.30 -13.11
C LYS A 67 -3.11 40.59 -13.09
N LYS A 68 -3.94 39.65 -12.63
CA LYS A 68 -5.41 39.81 -12.56
C LYS A 68 -5.91 40.36 -11.23
N LEU A 69 -5.04 40.48 -10.22
CA LEU A 69 -5.43 41.04 -8.94
C LEU A 69 -5.70 42.55 -9.08
N PRO A 70 -6.79 43.07 -8.51
CA PRO A 70 -7.07 44.51 -8.52
C PRO A 70 -5.93 45.37 -7.95
N LEU A 71 -5.21 44.85 -6.94
CA LEU A 71 -4.06 45.51 -6.32
C LEU A 71 -2.90 45.70 -7.32
N THR A 72 -2.67 44.74 -8.21
CA THR A 72 -1.64 44.85 -9.25
C THR A 72 -1.97 45.95 -10.25
N ALA A 73 -3.24 46.06 -10.65
CA ALA A 73 -3.71 47.14 -11.52
C ALA A 73 -3.61 48.51 -10.85
N LEU A 74 -3.94 48.60 -9.55
CA LEU A 74 -3.78 49.83 -8.76
C LEU A 74 -2.32 50.25 -8.67
N SER A 75 -1.43 49.32 -8.36
CA SER A 75 0.02 49.55 -8.31
C SER A 75 0.56 50.16 -9.61
N GLN A 76 0.20 49.56 -10.76
CA GLN A 76 0.59 50.05 -12.09
C GLN A 76 0.07 51.47 -12.34
N ALA A 77 -1.21 51.73 -12.07
CA ALA A 77 -1.80 53.04 -12.24
C ALA A 77 -1.12 54.11 -11.36
N MET A 78 -0.69 53.74 -10.14
CA MET A 78 0.02 54.66 -9.25
C MET A 78 1.42 55.01 -9.76
N GLN A 79 2.19 54.02 -10.23
CA GLN A 79 3.53 54.24 -10.77
C GLN A 79 3.49 54.99 -12.10
N GLU A 80 2.55 54.66 -12.99
CA GLU A 80 2.34 55.39 -14.24
C GLU A 80 1.91 56.85 -13.98
N GLY A 81 1.04 57.07 -12.99
CA GLY A 81 0.64 58.42 -12.57
C GLY A 81 1.80 59.20 -11.96
N GLY A 82 2.64 58.55 -11.14
CA GLY A 82 3.84 59.13 -10.56
C GLY A 82 4.85 59.59 -11.61
N GLY A 83 5.12 58.75 -12.61
CA GLY A 83 6.02 59.07 -13.71
C GLY A 83 5.55 60.26 -14.57
N GLN A 84 4.24 60.48 -14.71
CA GLN A 84 3.68 61.65 -15.40
C GLN A 84 3.91 62.96 -14.65
N LEU A 85 4.08 62.91 -13.32
CA LEU A 85 4.32 64.08 -12.48
C LEU A 85 5.80 64.53 -12.46
N GLY A 86 6.70 63.71 -13.02
CA GLY A 86 8.13 63.96 -13.12
C GLY A 86 8.92 63.58 -11.86
N ASP A 87 10.18 63.16 -12.06
CA ASP A 87 11.03 62.51 -11.05
C ASP A 87 11.34 63.36 -9.81
N GLU A 88 11.17 64.69 -9.88
CA GLU A 88 11.37 65.60 -8.73
C GLU A 88 10.10 65.93 -7.97
N SER A 89 8.94 65.47 -8.44
CA SER A 89 7.67 65.68 -7.75
C SER A 89 7.62 64.84 -6.47
N LEU A 90 7.39 65.51 -5.32
CA LEU A 90 7.14 64.81 -4.05
C LEU A 90 5.90 63.92 -4.13
N ILE A 91 4.89 64.33 -4.88
CA ILE A 91 3.69 63.50 -5.12
C ILE A 91 4.06 62.30 -6.00
N GLY A 92 4.91 62.49 -7.03
CA GLY A 92 5.42 61.39 -7.84
C GLY A 92 6.15 60.34 -7.01
N LYS A 93 7.13 60.78 -6.20
CA LYS A 93 7.86 59.90 -5.26
C LYS A 93 6.93 59.19 -4.27
N MET A 94 5.90 59.88 -3.76
CA MET A 94 4.88 59.27 -2.90
C MET A 94 4.06 58.19 -3.64
N MET A 95 3.64 58.47 -4.86
CA MET A 95 2.88 57.51 -5.68
C MET A 95 3.72 56.28 -6.01
N ASP A 96 5.01 56.42 -6.28
CA ASP A 96 5.92 55.30 -6.51
C ASP A 96 6.05 54.39 -5.28
N VAL A 97 6.29 54.97 -4.10
CA VAL A 97 6.39 54.21 -2.84
C VAL A 97 5.08 53.50 -2.52
N CYS A 98 3.94 54.17 -2.69
CA CYS A 98 2.64 53.53 -2.51
C CYS A 98 2.39 52.42 -3.54
N GLY A 99 2.72 52.66 -4.81
CA GLY A 99 2.59 51.66 -5.87
C GLY A 99 3.44 50.42 -5.61
N GLU A 100 4.67 50.59 -5.12
CA GLU A 100 5.52 49.46 -4.71
C GLU A 100 4.92 48.70 -3.52
N ALA A 101 4.38 49.40 -2.52
CA ALA A 101 3.71 48.77 -1.39
C ALA A 101 2.48 47.95 -1.83
N GLU A 102 1.65 48.49 -2.73
CA GLU A 102 0.49 47.78 -3.31
C GLU A 102 0.92 46.55 -4.11
N ASN A 103 2.03 46.61 -4.86
CA ASN A 103 2.55 45.46 -5.60
C ASN A 103 3.04 44.33 -4.66
N ARG A 104 3.69 44.70 -3.56
CA ARG A 104 4.11 43.74 -2.53
C ARG A 104 2.89 43.08 -1.90
N LEU A 105 1.86 43.85 -1.55
CA LEU A 105 0.60 43.33 -1.02
C LEU A 105 -0.09 42.38 -2.02
N ALA A 106 -0.11 42.72 -3.31
CA ALA A 106 -0.64 41.85 -4.36
C ALA A 106 0.10 40.51 -4.44
N THR A 107 1.42 40.53 -4.24
CA THR A 107 2.27 39.32 -4.24
C THR A 107 1.97 38.43 -3.04
N GLU A 108 1.86 38.99 -1.84
CA GLU A 108 1.48 38.26 -0.62
C GLU A 108 0.07 37.66 -0.75
N LEU A 109 -0.89 38.43 -1.27
CA LEU A 109 -2.25 37.95 -1.52
C LEU A 109 -2.25 36.77 -2.50
N MET A 110 -1.53 36.88 -3.62
CA MET A 110 -1.41 35.78 -4.59
C MET A 110 -0.83 34.52 -3.95
N GLN A 111 0.24 34.62 -3.15
CA GLN A 111 0.85 33.48 -2.48
C GLN A 111 -0.12 32.83 -1.49
N HIS A 112 -0.82 33.64 -0.71
CA HIS A 112 -1.86 33.16 0.21
C HIS A 112 -2.97 32.39 -0.54
N GLU A 113 -3.47 32.90 -1.66
CA GLU A 113 -4.51 32.22 -2.43
C GLU A 113 -4.02 30.89 -3.05
N VAL A 114 -2.79 30.85 -3.56
CA VAL A 114 -2.16 29.61 -4.06
C VAL A 114 -2.03 28.57 -2.95
N GLN A 115 -1.66 29.01 -1.75
CA GLN A 115 -1.51 28.14 -0.59
C GLN A 115 -2.86 27.59 -0.13
N ILE A 116 -3.92 28.42 -0.10
CA ILE A 116 -5.29 27.96 0.18
C ILE A 116 -5.75 26.95 -0.86
N GLU A 117 -5.48 27.20 -2.14
CA GLU A 117 -5.86 26.28 -3.22
C GLU A 117 -5.24 24.89 -2.99
N ARG A 118 -3.92 24.84 -2.80
CA ARG A 118 -3.18 23.59 -2.65
C ARG A 118 -3.51 22.83 -1.36
N ASP A 119 -3.56 23.54 -0.24
CA ASP A 119 -3.63 22.88 1.08
C ASP A 119 -5.06 22.67 1.57
N ILE A 120 -6.05 23.35 0.96
CA ILE A 120 -7.45 23.31 1.41
C ILE A 120 -8.39 22.95 0.27
N LEU A 121 -8.41 23.72 -0.83
CA LEU A 121 -9.39 23.49 -1.90
C LEU A 121 -9.17 22.15 -2.60
N ASP A 122 -7.93 21.84 -2.99
CA ASP A 122 -7.60 20.59 -3.68
C ASP A 122 -7.96 19.36 -2.83
N PRO A 123 -7.58 19.26 -1.53
CA PRO A 123 -8.04 18.17 -0.66
C PRO A 123 -9.55 18.08 -0.50
N LEU A 124 -10.25 19.21 -0.32
CA LEU A 124 -11.72 19.21 -0.18
C LEU A 124 -12.41 18.74 -1.46
N ASN A 125 -11.92 19.16 -2.63
CA ASN A 125 -12.46 18.76 -3.92
C ASN A 125 -12.16 17.28 -4.22
N GLN A 126 -10.94 16.83 -3.93
CA GLN A 126 -10.53 15.43 -4.06
C GLN A 126 -11.40 14.52 -3.17
N LEU A 127 -11.61 14.90 -1.91
CA LEU A 127 -12.47 14.17 -0.98
C LEU A 127 -13.92 14.10 -1.49
N ALA A 128 -14.49 15.24 -1.90
CA ALA A 128 -15.89 15.32 -2.29
C ALA A 128 -16.19 14.65 -3.65
N GLU A 129 -15.36 14.89 -4.67
CA GLU A 129 -15.64 14.47 -6.04
C GLU A 129 -14.99 13.15 -6.45
N VAL A 130 -13.97 12.68 -5.72
CA VAL A 130 -13.24 11.46 -6.08
C VAL A 130 -13.39 10.39 -4.99
N GLU A 131 -12.94 10.67 -3.77
CA GLU A 131 -12.79 9.64 -2.74
C GLU A 131 -14.13 9.12 -2.25
N ILE A 132 -15.04 10.00 -1.80
CA ILE A 132 -16.35 9.59 -1.30
C ILE A 132 -17.18 8.83 -2.37
N PRO A 133 -17.35 9.32 -3.61
CA PRO A 133 -18.09 8.56 -4.62
C PRO A 133 -17.42 7.22 -4.97
N ASN A 134 -16.09 7.11 -4.93
CA ASN A 134 -15.40 5.83 -5.09
C ASN A 134 -15.72 4.86 -3.95
N ILE A 135 -15.69 5.32 -2.69
CA ILE A 135 -16.07 4.52 -1.52
C ILE A 135 -17.52 4.02 -1.66
N LEU A 136 -18.45 4.89 -2.04
CA LEU A 136 -19.86 4.52 -2.24
C LEU A 136 -20.04 3.49 -3.37
N LYS A 137 -19.28 3.63 -4.47
CA LYS A 137 -19.28 2.68 -5.59
C LYS A 137 -18.76 1.31 -5.15
N GLN A 138 -17.63 1.27 -4.45
CA GLN A 138 -17.05 0.05 -3.91
C GLN A 138 -18.01 -0.62 -2.92
N ARG A 139 -18.66 0.14 -2.05
CA ARG A 139 -19.68 -0.38 -1.13
C ARG A 139 -20.83 -1.05 -1.89
N LYS A 140 -21.37 -0.41 -2.92
CA LYS A 140 -22.45 -0.98 -3.73
C LYS A 140 -22.03 -2.30 -4.39
N GLN A 141 -20.78 -2.37 -4.83
CA GLN A 141 -20.18 -3.59 -5.39
C GLN A 141 -20.05 -4.69 -4.32
N LEU A 142 -19.55 -4.37 -3.13
CA LEU A 142 -19.44 -5.30 -2.01
C LEU A 142 -20.82 -5.84 -1.61
N ALA A 143 -21.82 -4.96 -1.46
CA ALA A 143 -23.19 -5.36 -1.15
C ALA A 143 -23.77 -6.34 -2.18
N LYS A 144 -23.44 -6.17 -3.47
CA LYS A 144 -23.85 -7.10 -4.52
C LYS A 144 -23.18 -8.47 -4.35
N LEU A 145 -21.87 -8.51 -4.11
CA LEU A 145 -21.13 -9.77 -3.95
C LEU A 145 -21.58 -10.55 -2.72
N VAL A 146 -21.92 -9.85 -1.64
CA VAL A 146 -22.47 -10.48 -0.43
C VAL A 146 -23.82 -11.13 -0.70
N LEU A 147 -24.70 -10.46 -1.47
CA LEU A 147 -25.96 -11.05 -1.91
C LEU A 147 -25.76 -12.28 -2.81
N ASP A 148 -24.78 -12.23 -3.71
CA ASP A 148 -24.42 -13.37 -4.57
C ASP A 148 -23.91 -14.56 -3.74
N TYR A 149 -23.07 -14.30 -2.72
CA TYR A 149 -22.62 -15.32 -1.76
C TYR A 149 -23.78 -15.90 -0.93
N ASP A 150 -24.65 -15.06 -0.35
CA ASP A 150 -25.82 -15.52 0.41
C ASP A 150 -26.75 -16.39 -0.44
N SER A 151 -26.92 -16.05 -1.71
CA SER A 151 -27.68 -16.83 -2.68
C SER A 151 -27.03 -18.18 -2.97
N ALA A 152 -25.72 -18.22 -3.23
CA ALA A 152 -24.97 -19.46 -3.45
C ALA A 152 -24.99 -20.38 -2.21
N ARG A 153 -24.75 -19.80 -1.03
CA ARG A 153 -24.83 -20.48 0.28
C ARG A 153 -26.20 -21.12 0.52
N THR A 154 -27.27 -20.38 0.21
CA THR A 154 -28.65 -20.89 0.37
C THR A 154 -28.93 -22.06 -0.59
N ARG A 155 -28.48 -21.96 -1.85
CA ARG A 155 -28.65 -23.03 -2.85
C ARG A 155 -27.90 -24.30 -2.45
N TRP A 156 -26.66 -24.17 -1.98
CA TRP A 156 -25.88 -25.29 -1.47
C TRP A 156 -26.57 -25.96 -0.28
N TYR A 157 -26.97 -25.19 0.74
CA TYR A 157 -27.60 -25.73 1.94
C TYR A 157 -28.93 -26.46 1.67
N GLN A 158 -29.72 -25.96 0.72
CA GLN A 158 -30.95 -26.64 0.26
C GLN A 158 -30.65 -27.97 -0.43
N ALA A 159 -29.61 -28.04 -1.26
CA ALA A 159 -29.16 -29.27 -1.92
C ALA A 159 -28.63 -30.30 -0.91
N THR A 160 -27.88 -29.86 0.11
CA THR A 160 -27.36 -30.73 1.17
C THR A 160 -28.48 -31.36 2.00
N LYS A 161 -29.57 -30.63 2.26
CA LYS A 161 -30.76 -31.13 2.99
C LYS A 161 -31.61 -32.15 2.22
N SER A 162 -31.48 -32.22 0.90
CA SER A 162 -32.28 -33.08 0.03
C SER A 162 -31.46 -34.26 -0.56
N SER A 163 -30.29 -34.55 0.03
CA SER A 163 -29.28 -35.44 -0.54
C SER A 163 -29.67 -36.93 -0.52
N ASN A 164 -29.70 -37.54 -1.70
CA ASN A 164 -29.58 -38.98 -1.97
C ASN A 164 -28.27 -39.21 -2.76
N GLN A 165 -27.70 -40.43 -2.75
CA GLN A 165 -26.41 -40.75 -3.41
C GLN A 165 -26.30 -40.30 -4.89
N ALA A 166 -27.41 -40.20 -5.62
CA ALA A 166 -27.45 -39.73 -7.02
C ALA A 166 -27.24 -38.20 -7.20
N MET A 167 -27.25 -37.42 -6.12
CA MET A 167 -27.19 -35.95 -6.15
C MET A 167 -25.86 -35.39 -5.61
N ALA A 168 -24.88 -36.24 -5.30
CA ALA A 168 -23.58 -35.84 -4.74
C ALA A 168 -22.82 -34.87 -5.65
N ALA A 169 -22.72 -35.18 -6.95
CA ALA A 169 -22.03 -34.32 -7.93
C ALA A 169 -22.68 -32.92 -8.07
N LYS A 170 -24.00 -32.82 -7.87
CA LYS A 170 -24.71 -31.53 -7.89
C LYS A 170 -24.43 -30.72 -6.63
N THR A 171 -24.33 -31.38 -5.48
CA THR A 171 -23.99 -30.74 -4.20
C THR A 171 -22.54 -30.23 -4.20
N ASP A 172 -21.61 -30.99 -4.77
CA ASP A 172 -20.20 -30.58 -4.90
C ASP A 172 -20.04 -29.37 -5.83
N SER A 173 -20.69 -29.37 -6.99
CA SER A 173 -20.68 -28.22 -7.90
C SER A 173 -21.26 -26.94 -7.26
N LEU A 174 -22.32 -27.06 -6.45
CA LEU A 174 -22.89 -25.92 -5.72
C LEU A 174 -21.99 -25.43 -4.58
N LYS A 175 -21.14 -26.32 -4.04
CA LYS A 175 -20.15 -25.96 -3.03
C LYS A 175 -19.02 -25.13 -3.64
N ASP A 176 -18.52 -25.55 -4.80
CA ASP A 176 -17.49 -24.81 -5.54
C ASP A 176 -17.98 -23.39 -5.91
N GLU A 177 -19.25 -23.26 -6.34
CA GLU A 177 -19.87 -21.97 -6.64
C GLU A 177 -19.96 -21.06 -5.39
N MET A 178 -20.28 -21.64 -4.23
CA MET A 178 -20.32 -20.92 -2.95
C MET A 178 -18.92 -20.46 -2.52
N ASP A 179 -17.92 -21.34 -2.63
CA ASP A 179 -16.54 -21.04 -2.27
C ASP A 179 -15.93 -19.96 -3.21
N GLU A 180 -16.28 -19.97 -4.50
CA GLU A 180 -15.91 -18.91 -5.44
C GLU A 180 -16.55 -17.56 -5.09
N ALA A 181 -17.84 -17.56 -4.72
CA ALA A 181 -18.55 -16.36 -4.29
C ALA A 181 -17.97 -15.80 -2.98
N LEU A 182 -17.61 -16.66 -2.03
CA LEU A 182 -16.93 -16.27 -0.79
C LEU A 182 -15.57 -15.62 -1.07
N ASN A 183 -14.76 -16.25 -1.92
CA ASN A 183 -13.46 -15.70 -2.32
C ASN A 183 -13.61 -14.32 -2.99
N LYS A 184 -14.66 -14.11 -3.79
CA LYS A 184 -14.95 -12.78 -4.36
C LYS A 184 -15.32 -11.75 -3.30
N VAL A 185 -16.11 -12.12 -2.29
CA VAL A 185 -16.45 -11.24 -1.15
C VAL A 185 -15.21 -10.91 -0.33
N GLU A 186 -14.36 -11.89 -0.02
CA GLU A 186 -13.11 -11.67 0.69
C GLU A 186 -12.20 -10.71 -0.10
N ILE A 187 -11.93 -10.98 -1.37
CA ILE A 187 -11.09 -10.10 -2.19
C ILE A 187 -11.63 -8.66 -2.27
N TYR A 188 -12.95 -8.48 -2.38
CA TYR A 188 -13.57 -7.15 -2.48
C TYR A 188 -13.76 -6.43 -1.14
N SER A 189 -13.85 -7.16 -0.03
CA SER A 189 -13.92 -6.58 1.31
C SER A 189 -12.61 -5.89 1.71
N TRP A 190 -11.51 -6.18 1.00
CA TRP A 190 -10.16 -5.76 1.37
C TRP A 190 -9.45 -5.00 0.23
N MET A 191 -10.14 -4.04 -0.41
CA MET A 191 -9.59 -3.23 -1.52
C MET A 191 -8.66 -2.07 -1.08
N GLU A 192 -7.75 -2.31 -0.13
CA GLU A 192 -6.43 -1.67 -0.27
C GLU A 192 -5.66 -2.51 -1.32
N LYS A 193 -5.02 -1.87 -2.31
CA LYS A 193 -4.31 -2.66 -3.34
C LYS A 193 -3.31 -3.61 -2.65
N PRO A 194 -3.23 -4.89 -3.07
CA PRO A 194 -2.38 -5.88 -2.42
C PRO A 194 -0.92 -5.41 -2.38
N ALA A 195 -0.17 -5.77 -1.34
CA ALA A 195 1.27 -5.56 -1.30
C ALA A 195 1.97 -6.45 -2.34
N PHE A 196 1.47 -7.67 -2.53
CA PHE A 196 1.95 -8.58 -3.57
C PHE A 196 1.55 -8.07 -4.96
N GLY A 197 2.48 -8.06 -5.92
CA GLY A 197 2.21 -7.60 -7.28
C GLY A 197 2.17 -6.08 -7.47
N THR A 198 2.29 -5.29 -6.40
CA THR A 198 2.31 -3.82 -6.46
C THR A 198 3.75 -3.31 -6.35
N ALA A 199 4.05 -2.19 -7.01
CA ALA A 199 5.37 -1.56 -6.92
C ALA A 199 5.72 -1.23 -5.46
N LEU A 200 6.97 -1.52 -5.06
CA LEU A 200 7.45 -1.38 -3.68
C LEU A 200 7.11 -0.01 -3.10
N GLU A 201 7.51 1.06 -3.79
CA GLU A 201 7.28 2.43 -3.32
C GLU A 201 5.80 2.79 -3.17
N GLU A 202 4.93 2.23 -4.03
CA GLU A 202 3.50 2.53 -3.99
C GLU A 202 2.84 2.00 -2.72
N HIS A 203 3.09 0.73 -2.36
CA HIS A 203 2.48 0.15 -1.18
C HIS A 203 3.17 0.58 0.13
N LEU A 204 4.47 0.93 0.09
CA LEU A 204 5.17 1.56 1.23
C LEU A 204 4.58 2.93 1.55
N LYS A 205 4.39 3.77 0.52
CA LYS A 205 3.77 5.09 0.68
C LYS A 205 2.36 4.98 1.25
N ARG A 206 1.56 4.00 0.79
CA ARG A 206 0.20 3.77 1.27
C ARG A 206 0.15 3.34 2.74
N SER A 207 1.01 2.39 3.11
CA SER A 207 1.08 1.88 4.47
C SER A 207 1.83 2.81 5.44
N ASN A 208 2.42 3.90 4.93
CA ASN A 208 3.30 4.81 5.67
C ASN A 208 4.45 4.07 6.37
N ARG A 209 5.06 3.12 5.67
CA ARG A 209 6.17 2.30 6.18
C ARG A 209 7.42 2.50 5.35
N GLU A 210 8.57 2.40 6.00
CA GLU A 210 9.86 2.33 5.31
C GLU A 210 10.17 0.91 4.83
N ILE A 211 9.71 -0.10 5.58
CA ILE A 211 9.93 -1.52 5.30
C ILE A 211 8.60 -2.20 4.96
N ALA A 212 8.61 -3.00 3.91
CA ALA A 212 7.48 -3.76 3.41
C ALA A 212 7.05 -4.78 4.46
N LEU A 213 5.77 -4.76 4.84
CA LEU A 213 5.22 -5.71 5.80
C LEU A 213 5.52 -7.18 5.42
N PRO A 214 5.37 -7.64 4.16
CA PRO A 214 5.71 -9.01 3.80
C PRO A 214 7.18 -9.37 4.05
N ILE A 215 8.11 -8.43 3.89
CA ILE A 215 9.54 -8.63 4.18
C ILE A 215 9.73 -8.72 5.70
N GLU A 216 9.27 -7.72 6.44
CA GLU A 216 9.50 -7.63 7.89
C GLU A 216 8.85 -8.78 8.65
N ALA A 217 7.56 -9.05 8.41
CA ALA A 217 6.82 -10.09 9.10
C ALA A 217 7.39 -11.48 8.83
N CYS A 218 7.72 -11.79 7.56
CA CYS A 218 8.31 -13.08 7.22
C CYS A 218 9.68 -13.27 7.85
N ILE A 219 10.55 -12.25 7.81
CA ILE A 219 11.87 -12.35 8.45
C ILE A 219 11.73 -12.53 9.95
N MET A 220 10.84 -11.79 10.61
CA MET A 220 10.62 -11.89 12.05
C MET A 220 10.16 -13.30 12.45
N MET A 221 9.11 -13.81 11.80
CA MET A 221 8.59 -15.16 12.05
C MET A 221 9.66 -16.24 11.81
N LEU A 222 10.45 -16.12 10.74
CA LEU A 222 11.50 -17.09 10.44
C LEU A 222 12.66 -17.03 11.44
N LEU A 223 13.02 -15.85 11.93
CA LEU A 223 14.03 -15.68 12.99
C LEU A 223 13.57 -16.30 14.32
N GLU A 224 12.27 -16.25 14.60
CA GLU A 224 11.70 -16.76 15.85
C GLU A 224 11.52 -18.28 15.85
N THR A 225 10.95 -18.86 14.79
CA THR A 225 10.61 -20.30 14.76
C THR A 225 11.30 -21.09 13.64
N GLY A 226 11.72 -20.44 12.56
CA GLY A 226 12.20 -21.10 11.34
C GLY A 226 13.68 -21.52 11.34
N MET A 227 14.49 -21.04 12.29
CA MET A 227 15.95 -21.20 12.25
C MET A 227 16.45 -22.63 12.44
N LYS A 228 15.63 -23.51 13.03
CA LYS A 228 15.94 -24.92 13.26
C LYS A 228 15.34 -25.84 12.19
N GLU A 229 14.55 -25.31 11.28
CA GLU A 229 13.79 -26.09 10.30
C GLU A 229 14.67 -26.53 9.13
N GLU A 230 14.70 -27.83 8.84
CA GLU A 230 15.51 -28.37 7.74
C GLU A 230 14.89 -28.05 6.37
N GLY A 231 15.72 -27.66 5.40
CA GLY A 231 15.24 -27.43 4.04
C GLY A 231 14.37 -26.19 3.88
N LEU A 232 14.48 -25.22 4.79
CA LEU A 232 13.89 -23.89 4.63
C LEU A 232 14.23 -23.31 3.24
N PHE A 233 13.27 -22.62 2.62
CA PHE A 233 13.32 -22.11 1.23
C PHE A 233 13.52 -23.16 0.11
N ARG A 234 13.95 -24.40 0.40
CA ARG A 234 14.06 -25.50 -0.56
C ARG A 234 12.77 -26.30 -0.69
N ILE A 235 12.14 -26.62 0.45
CA ILE A 235 10.89 -27.39 0.50
C ILE A 235 9.71 -26.46 0.17
N ALA A 236 8.80 -26.91 -0.69
CA ALA A 236 7.60 -26.18 -1.04
C ALA A 236 6.54 -26.33 0.06
N ALA A 237 5.90 -25.23 0.43
CA ALA A 237 4.81 -25.22 1.39
C ALA A 237 3.50 -25.75 0.79
N GLY A 238 2.55 -26.14 1.66
CA GLY A 238 1.19 -26.43 1.23
C GLY A 238 0.54 -25.20 0.57
N ALA A 239 0.06 -25.34 -0.66
CA ALA A 239 -0.46 -24.25 -1.48
C ALA A 239 -1.62 -23.47 -0.82
N SER A 240 -2.47 -24.16 -0.06
CA SER A 240 -3.60 -23.55 0.66
C SER A 240 -3.13 -22.63 1.79
N LYS A 241 -2.18 -23.06 2.63
CA LYS A 241 -1.61 -22.24 3.70
C LYS A 241 -0.81 -21.06 3.15
N LEU A 242 -0.03 -21.28 2.10
CA LEU A 242 0.70 -20.21 1.42
C LEU A 242 -0.26 -19.13 0.88
N LYS A 243 -1.35 -19.53 0.22
CA LYS A 243 -2.36 -18.59 -0.28
C LYS A 243 -3.00 -17.79 0.85
N LYS A 244 -3.34 -18.45 1.98
CA LYS A 244 -3.88 -17.77 3.17
C LYS A 244 -2.89 -16.78 3.78
N LEU A 245 -1.63 -17.16 3.94
CA LEU A 245 -0.59 -16.28 4.49
C LEU A 245 -0.35 -15.06 3.60
N LYS A 246 -0.30 -15.24 2.28
CA LYS A 246 -0.20 -14.11 1.33
C LYS A 246 -1.37 -13.14 1.50
N ALA A 247 -2.60 -13.65 1.58
CA ALA A 247 -3.79 -12.82 1.80
C ALA A 247 -3.74 -12.09 3.15
N ALA A 248 -3.28 -12.76 4.22
CA ALA A 248 -3.12 -12.15 5.54
C ALA A 248 -2.09 -11.01 5.55
N LEU A 249 -0.99 -11.17 4.80
CA LEU A 249 0.05 -10.15 4.61
C LEU A 249 -0.41 -9.00 3.71
N ASP A 250 -1.19 -9.27 2.66
CA ASP A 250 -1.82 -8.24 1.83
C ASP A 250 -2.76 -7.35 2.63
N CYS A 251 -3.48 -7.94 3.59
CA CYS A 251 -4.48 -7.25 4.40
C CYS A 251 -3.90 -6.68 5.71
N SER A 252 -2.57 -6.70 5.91
CA SER A 252 -1.89 -6.27 7.14
C SER A 252 -2.53 -6.81 8.44
N THR A 253 -3.01 -8.05 8.43
CA THR A 253 -3.83 -8.60 9.52
C THR A 253 -3.00 -9.10 10.71
N SER A 254 -3.59 -9.05 11.92
CA SER A 254 -3.02 -9.62 13.16
C SER A 254 -3.01 -11.16 13.21
N GLN A 255 -3.61 -11.85 12.24
CA GLN A 255 -3.76 -13.32 12.26
C GLN A 255 -2.48 -14.08 11.84
N LEU A 256 -1.30 -13.50 12.07
CA LEU A 256 -0.02 -14.12 11.69
C LEU A 256 0.38 -15.26 12.64
N GLU A 257 -0.20 -15.31 13.85
CA GLU A 257 0.10 -16.28 14.91
C GLU A 257 -0.05 -17.75 14.47
N GLU A 258 -1.08 -18.06 13.66
CA GLU A 258 -1.32 -19.42 13.16
C GLU A 258 -0.15 -19.93 12.29
N PHE A 259 0.58 -19.03 11.62
CA PHE A 259 1.61 -19.36 10.64
C PHE A 259 3.01 -19.54 11.25
N TYR A 260 3.22 -19.20 12.53
CA TYR A 260 4.49 -19.45 13.23
C TYR A 260 4.83 -20.94 13.30
N SER A 261 3.81 -21.80 13.20
CA SER A 261 3.93 -23.26 13.19
C SER A 261 4.40 -23.86 11.85
N ASP A 262 4.47 -23.07 10.76
CA ASP A 262 4.81 -23.54 9.41
C ASP A 262 5.86 -22.65 8.73
N PRO A 263 7.15 -22.82 9.07
CA PRO A 263 8.24 -22.01 8.52
C PRO A 263 8.38 -22.12 7.00
N HIS A 264 7.99 -23.24 6.39
CA HIS A 264 8.01 -23.40 4.94
C HIS A 264 6.99 -22.49 4.25
N ALA A 265 5.79 -22.34 4.82
CA ALA A 265 4.78 -21.40 4.31
C ALA A 265 5.29 -19.95 4.37
N VAL A 266 5.94 -19.56 5.47
CA VAL A 266 6.52 -18.22 5.63
C VAL A 266 7.65 -17.97 4.64
N ALA A 267 8.56 -18.93 4.49
CA ALA A 267 9.63 -18.88 3.49
C ALA A 267 9.06 -18.81 2.05
N GLY A 268 7.97 -19.53 1.78
CA GLY A 268 7.26 -19.49 0.51
C GLY A 268 6.61 -18.13 0.23
N ALA A 269 6.03 -17.49 1.25
CA ALA A 269 5.40 -16.18 1.14
C ALA A 269 6.43 -15.10 0.84
N LEU A 270 7.56 -15.10 1.55
CA LEU A 270 8.66 -14.17 1.29
C LEU A 270 9.20 -14.29 -0.14
N LYS A 271 9.45 -15.52 -0.61
CA LYS A 271 9.86 -15.76 -2.02
C LYS A 271 8.83 -15.26 -3.02
N SER A 272 7.55 -15.52 -2.74
CA SER A 272 6.47 -15.12 -3.63
C SER A 272 6.35 -13.60 -3.72
N TYR A 273 6.51 -12.89 -2.60
CA TYR A 273 6.50 -11.42 -2.58
C TYR A 273 7.63 -10.85 -3.46
N LEU A 274 8.87 -11.26 -3.22
CA LEU A 274 10.03 -10.74 -3.96
C LEU A 274 9.95 -11.02 -5.46
N ARG A 275 9.41 -12.19 -5.85
CA ARG A 275 9.23 -12.57 -7.26
C ARG A 275 8.08 -11.82 -7.94
N GLU A 276 7.04 -11.46 -7.19
CA GLU A 276 5.85 -10.79 -7.72
C GLU A 276 6.02 -9.26 -7.80
N LEU A 277 7.11 -8.70 -7.29
CA LEU A 277 7.39 -7.27 -7.45
C LEU A 277 7.52 -6.91 -8.94
N PRO A 278 6.83 -5.86 -9.43
CA PRO A 278 6.95 -5.38 -10.81
C PRO A 278 8.38 -4.95 -11.16
N GLU A 279 9.10 -4.42 -10.18
CA GLU A 279 10.52 -4.11 -10.25
C GLU A 279 11.24 -4.83 -9.12
N PRO A 280 12.25 -5.67 -9.41
CA PRO A 280 12.90 -6.42 -8.35
C PRO A 280 13.73 -5.52 -7.46
N LEU A 281 14.01 -6.02 -6.27
CA LEU A 281 14.55 -5.20 -5.19
C LEU A 281 15.91 -4.58 -5.53
N MET A 282 16.70 -5.23 -6.40
CA MET A 282 18.00 -4.75 -6.88
C MET A 282 17.93 -3.86 -8.14
N THR A 283 16.70 -3.54 -8.59
CA THR A 283 16.31 -2.70 -9.75
C THR A 283 16.83 -3.16 -11.10
N PHE A 284 16.01 -3.05 -12.16
CA PHE A 284 16.44 -3.43 -13.50
C PHE A 284 17.54 -2.48 -14.00
N GLY A 285 17.44 -1.21 -13.61
CA GLY A 285 18.36 -0.16 -14.05
C GLY A 285 19.79 -0.30 -13.56
N LEU A 286 20.07 -1.15 -12.55
CA LEU A 286 21.43 -1.39 -12.04
C LEU A 286 22.00 -2.75 -12.48
N TYR A 287 21.29 -3.50 -13.34
CA TYR A 287 21.67 -4.87 -13.70
C TYR A 287 23.08 -4.95 -14.30
N ASP A 288 23.41 -4.08 -15.24
CA ASP A 288 24.71 -4.10 -15.92
C ASP A 288 25.84 -3.78 -14.93
N GLU A 289 25.62 -2.87 -14.00
CA GLU A 289 26.54 -2.50 -12.93
C GLU A 289 26.78 -3.66 -11.97
N TRP A 290 25.73 -4.43 -11.63
CA TRP A 290 25.86 -5.64 -10.83
C TRP A 290 26.74 -6.69 -11.52
N ILE A 291 26.50 -6.92 -12.81
CA ILE A 291 27.29 -7.89 -13.61
C ILE A 291 28.74 -7.42 -13.76
N GLN A 292 28.97 -6.15 -14.06
CA GLN A 292 30.32 -5.57 -14.16
C GLN A 292 31.09 -5.70 -12.84
N ALA A 293 30.46 -5.37 -11.70
CA ALA A 293 31.06 -5.54 -10.38
C ALA A 293 31.44 -7.01 -10.12
N SER A 294 30.57 -7.96 -10.49
CA SER A 294 30.82 -9.39 -10.30
C SER A 294 32.02 -9.93 -11.09
N ASN A 295 32.35 -9.30 -12.22
CA ASN A 295 33.45 -9.70 -13.11
C ASN A 295 34.82 -9.15 -12.69
N VAL A 296 34.87 -8.30 -11.66
CA VAL A 296 36.13 -7.78 -11.12
C VAL A 296 36.91 -8.94 -10.49
N SER A 297 38.11 -9.21 -11.03
CA SER A 297 38.93 -10.34 -10.62
C SER A 297 39.56 -10.17 -9.23
N ASP A 298 39.85 -8.93 -8.85
CA ASP A 298 40.41 -8.57 -7.56
C ASP A 298 39.28 -8.52 -6.49
N PRO A 299 39.37 -9.30 -5.40
CA PRO A 299 38.27 -9.44 -4.44
C PRO A 299 37.94 -8.15 -3.69
N ASP A 300 38.95 -7.33 -3.37
CA ASP A 300 38.75 -6.07 -2.64
C ASP A 300 38.13 -5.02 -3.56
N LYS A 301 38.61 -4.91 -4.80
CA LYS A 301 38.01 -4.03 -5.81
C LYS A 301 36.60 -4.48 -6.18
N ARG A 302 36.32 -5.78 -6.21
CA ARG A 302 34.97 -6.31 -6.40
C ARG A 302 34.05 -5.89 -5.26
N LEU A 303 34.51 -6.02 -4.01
CA LEU A 303 33.76 -5.61 -2.83
C LEU A 303 33.44 -4.11 -2.89
N GLN A 304 34.41 -3.28 -3.29
CA GLN A 304 34.22 -1.86 -3.49
C GLN A 304 33.24 -1.53 -4.62
N ALA A 305 33.34 -2.23 -5.76
CA ALA A 305 32.41 -2.04 -6.88
C ALA A 305 30.97 -2.39 -6.47
N LEU A 306 30.78 -3.51 -5.78
CA LEU A 306 29.48 -3.92 -5.24
C LEU A 306 28.93 -2.90 -4.22
N TRP A 307 29.79 -2.31 -3.39
CA TRP A 307 29.40 -1.26 -2.44
C TRP A 307 28.89 -0.02 -3.15
N VAL A 308 29.58 0.40 -4.20
CA VAL A 308 29.14 1.53 -5.03
C VAL A 308 27.79 1.23 -5.67
N THR A 309 27.58 0.04 -6.25
CA THR A 309 26.29 -0.32 -6.86
C THR A 309 25.16 -0.38 -5.81
N CYS A 310 25.43 -0.91 -4.62
CA CYS A 310 24.50 -0.87 -3.47
C CYS A 310 24.12 0.56 -3.08
N ASP A 311 25.03 1.53 -3.20
CA ASP A 311 24.77 2.92 -2.82
C ASP A 311 23.85 3.65 -3.80
N HIS A 312 23.87 3.26 -5.07
CA HIS A 312 23.01 3.79 -6.12
C HIS A 312 21.56 3.27 -6.06
N LEU A 313 21.25 2.28 -5.21
CA LEU A 313 19.88 1.79 -5.06
C LEU A 313 18.94 2.89 -4.54
N PRO A 314 17.70 2.98 -5.05
CA PRO A 314 16.68 3.85 -4.47
C PRO A 314 16.51 3.60 -2.97
N LYS A 315 16.25 4.66 -2.20
CA LYS A 315 16.20 4.60 -0.72
C LYS A 315 15.29 3.48 -0.20
N SER A 316 14.08 3.36 -0.76
CA SER A 316 13.09 2.34 -0.41
C SER A 316 13.60 0.93 -0.69
N HIS A 317 14.22 0.74 -1.85
CA HIS A 317 14.79 -0.54 -2.27
C HIS A 317 15.98 -0.93 -1.37
N LYS A 318 16.90 -0.01 -1.12
CA LYS A 318 18.07 -0.20 -0.25
C LYS A 318 17.68 -0.56 1.19
N ALA A 319 16.68 0.11 1.77
CA ALA A 319 16.20 -0.17 3.13
C ALA A 319 15.56 -1.57 3.27
N ASN A 320 14.75 -1.95 2.28
CA ASN A 320 14.11 -3.27 2.24
C ASN A 320 15.12 -4.39 1.93
N PHE A 321 16.06 -4.12 1.02
CA PHE A 321 17.17 -5.01 0.70
C PHE A 321 18.05 -5.29 1.92
N ARG A 322 18.44 -4.23 2.65
CA ARG A 322 19.16 -4.32 3.92
C ARG A 322 18.46 -5.24 4.93
N THR A 323 17.13 -5.17 5.00
CA THR A 323 16.37 -5.93 5.99
C THR A 323 16.46 -7.44 5.74
N LEU A 324 16.51 -7.87 4.47
CA LEU A 324 16.72 -9.28 4.11
C LEU A 324 18.06 -9.83 4.62
N TYR A 325 19.10 -9.00 4.71
CA TYR A 325 20.42 -9.41 5.23
C TYR A 325 20.47 -9.61 6.75
N ARG A 326 19.39 -9.30 7.48
CA ARG A 326 19.29 -9.67 8.90
C ARG A 326 19.08 -11.16 9.11
N PHE A 327 18.44 -11.84 8.15
CA PHE A 327 18.13 -13.27 8.22
C PHE A 327 19.41 -14.17 8.24
N PRO A 328 20.40 -13.97 7.34
CA PRO A 328 21.67 -14.72 7.33
C PRO A 328 22.52 -14.59 8.61
N ARG A 329 22.50 -13.44 9.28
CA ARG A 329 23.32 -13.18 10.48
C ARG A 329 22.88 -14.02 11.68
N ALA A 330 21.58 -14.23 11.86
CA ALA A 330 21.08 -15.13 12.89
C ALA A 330 21.44 -16.59 12.57
N THR A 331 21.49 -16.99 11.28
CA THR A 331 21.86 -18.37 10.92
C THR A 331 23.35 -18.66 11.10
N SER A 332 24.25 -17.67 11.03
CA SER A 332 25.69 -17.91 11.17
C SER A 332 26.10 -18.38 12.58
N GLU A 333 25.30 -18.10 13.62
CA GLU A 333 25.49 -18.68 14.96
C GLU A 333 24.99 -20.13 15.05
N TYR A 334 24.15 -20.58 14.11
CA TYR A 334 23.55 -21.92 14.05
C TYR A 334 24.01 -22.69 12.79
N LYS A 335 25.25 -23.23 12.84
CA LYS A 335 25.87 -24.17 11.87
C LYS A 335 25.85 -23.75 10.38
N LEU A 336 27.04 -23.76 9.77
CA LEU A 336 27.36 -23.51 8.35
C LEU A 336 26.54 -24.30 7.29
N THR A 337 25.67 -25.23 7.67
CA THR A 337 24.89 -26.06 6.73
C THR A 337 23.65 -25.37 6.16
N ASN A 338 23.28 -24.19 6.67
CA ASN A 338 22.07 -23.43 6.27
C ASN A 338 22.35 -22.23 5.34
N LEU A 339 23.52 -22.17 4.69
CA LEU A 339 23.79 -21.25 3.56
C LEU A 339 22.86 -21.43 2.32
N PRO A 340 22.30 -22.63 2.01
CA PRO A 340 21.41 -22.79 0.86
C PRO A 340 20.11 -21.97 0.88
N PRO A 341 19.38 -21.82 2.01
CA PRO A 341 18.13 -21.04 2.04
C PRO A 341 18.28 -19.56 1.67
N VAL A 342 19.36 -18.92 2.12
CA VAL A 342 19.69 -17.52 1.81
C VAL A 342 19.98 -17.35 0.32
N MET A 343 20.75 -18.29 -0.25
CA MET A 343 21.07 -18.32 -1.66
C MET A 343 19.84 -18.56 -2.53
N VAL A 344 18.79 -19.24 -2.02
CA VAL A 344 17.51 -19.41 -2.73
C VAL A 344 16.68 -18.14 -2.74
N VAL A 345 16.56 -17.41 -1.62
CA VAL A 345 15.85 -16.11 -1.58
C VAL A 345 16.49 -15.11 -2.55
N LEU A 346 17.82 -15.06 -2.56
CA LEU A 346 18.59 -14.18 -3.41
C LEU A 346 18.69 -14.68 -4.86
N ARG A 347 18.55 -15.99 -5.10
CA ARG A 347 18.34 -16.55 -6.45
C ARG A 347 16.99 -16.13 -7.03
N THR A 348 15.92 -16.06 -6.22
CA THR A 348 14.64 -15.46 -6.66
C THR A 348 14.76 -13.96 -6.95
N LEU A 349 15.61 -13.22 -6.22
CA LEU A 349 15.91 -11.81 -6.55
C LEU A 349 16.69 -11.69 -7.87
N ALA A 350 17.47 -12.70 -8.22
CA ALA A 350 18.29 -12.76 -9.43
C ALA A 350 17.63 -13.45 -10.64
N GLU A 351 16.35 -13.85 -10.55
CA GLU A 351 15.57 -14.30 -11.71
C GLU A 351 15.34 -13.15 -12.73
N MET A 352 15.79 -11.94 -12.39
CA MET A 352 15.83 -10.71 -13.18
C MET A 352 16.24 -10.82 -14.65
N ALA A 353 17.25 -11.61 -15.03
CA ALA A 353 17.67 -11.70 -16.42
C ALA A 353 18.78 -12.72 -16.56
N ALA A 354 18.49 -13.92 -17.11
CA ALA A 354 19.44 -14.85 -17.77
C ALA A 354 20.85 -15.04 -17.14
N ALA A 355 21.05 -14.63 -15.89
CA ALA A 355 22.34 -14.49 -15.26
C ALA A 355 22.76 -15.88 -14.84
N THR A 356 23.94 -16.30 -15.27
CA THR A 356 24.46 -17.60 -14.85
C THR A 356 24.55 -17.62 -13.32
N SER A 357 24.33 -18.79 -12.73
CA SER A 357 24.40 -18.99 -11.27
C SER A 357 25.71 -18.49 -10.66
N VAL A 358 26.76 -18.36 -11.48
CA VAL A 358 28.08 -17.84 -11.11
C VAL A 358 28.04 -16.36 -10.73
N HIS A 359 27.37 -15.50 -11.52
CA HIS A 359 27.30 -14.06 -11.21
C HIS A 359 26.49 -13.81 -9.94
N VAL A 360 25.38 -14.54 -9.76
CA VAL A 360 24.54 -14.43 -8.56
C VAL A 360 25.36 -14.72 -7.31
N VAL A 361 26.14 -15.80 -7.31
CA VAL A 361 27.03 -16.15 -6.19
C VAL A 361 28.09 -15.05 -6.00
N ALA A 362 28.74 -14.60 -7.06
CA ALA A 362 29.80 -13.58 -7.01
C ALA A 362 29.34 -12.19 -6.53
N ILE A 363 28.05 -11.86 -6.67
CA ILE A 363 27.45 -10.61 -6.18
C ILE A 363 26.98 -10.77 -4.74
N ILE A 364 26.19 -11.82 -4.50
CA ILE A 364 25.43 -11.96 -3.26
C ILE A 364 26.30 -12.44 -2.10
N GLU A 365 27.21 -13.38 -2.34
CA GLU A 365 28.03 -13.97 -1.27
C GLU A 365 28.94 -12.93 -0.57
N PRO A 366 29.67 -12.04 -1.30
CA PRO A 366 30.45 -10.99 -0.65
C PRO A 366 29.61 -10.01 0.15
N ILE A 367 28.41 -9.64 -0.34
CA ILE A 367 27.50 -8.73 0.38
C ILE A 367 27.03 -9.36 1.69
N ILE A 368 26.74 -10.67 1.70
CA ILE A 368 26.36 -11.38 2.93
C ILE A 368 27.54 -11.46 3.90
N GLN A 369 28.72 -11.86 3.42
CA GLN A 369 29.90 -12.04 4.26
C GLN A 369 30.37 -10.73 4.91
N HIS A 370 30.16 -9.60 4.22
CA HIS A 370 30.58 -8.27 4.67
C HIS A 370 29.38 -7.35 4.99
N ALA A 371 28.22 -7.89 5.36
CA ALA A 371 26.99 -7.12 5.53
C ALA A 371 27.11 -5.94 6.52
N ASP A 372 27.88 -6.10 7.61
CA ASP A 372 28.12 -5.04 8.59
C ASP A 372 28.88 -3.85 8.00
N TRP A 373 29.73 -4.09 6.99
CA TRP A 373 30.45 -3.04 6.26
C TRP A 373 29.57 -2.36 5.20
N PHE A 374 28.73 -3.12 4.51
CA PHE A 374 27.74 -2.57 3.57
C PHE A 374 26.65 -1.74 4.27
N PHE A 375 26.28 -2.11 5.50
CA PHE A 375 25.13 -1.56 6.21
C PHE A 375 25.43 -1.21 7.69
N PRO A 376 26.34 -0.25 7.96
CA PRO A 376 26.89 0.02 9.30
C PRO A 376 25.88 0.48 10.35
N ASP A 377 24.81 1.18 9.97
CA ASP A 377 23.76 1.66 10.92
C ASP A 377 22.81 0.54 11.41
N GLY A 378 23.24 -0.72 11.34
CA GLY A 378 22.37 -1.90 11.33
C GLY A 378 21.85 -2.34 12.70
N LYS A 379 22.23 -1.63 13.77
CA LYS A 379 21.80 -1.89 15.15
C LYS A 379 20.35 -1.40 15.39
N LEU A 380 19.37 -1.93 14.66
CA LEU A 380 18.04 -2.03 15.27
C LEU A 380 18.09 -3.24 16.19
N SER A 381 18.03 -2.97 17.50
CA SER A 381 17.92 -4.00 18.51
C SER A 381 16.68 -4.84 18.21
N ILE A 382 16.81 -6.17 18.19
CA ILE A 382 15.68 -7.11 18.09
C ILE A 382 14.57 -6.72 19.09
N CYS A 383 14.93 -6.15 20.25
CA CYS A 383 14.01 -5.63 21.26
C CYS A 383 13.12 -4.44 20.84
N PHE A 384 13.54 -3.62 19.86
CA PHE A 384 12.76 -2.46 19.39
C PHE A 384 11.66 -2.86 18.38
N ILE A 385 11.92 -3.92 17.60
CA ILE A 385 10.97 -4.47 16.63
C ILE A 385 9.88 -5.25 17.37
N PHE A 386 10.24 -6.08 18.36
CA PHE A 386 9.29 -6.78 19.22
C PHE A 386 8.33 -5.83 19.95
N ASN A 387 8.83 -4.71 20.51
CA ASN A 387 7.96 -3.72 21.14
C ASN A 387 7.07 -2.98 20.13
N SER A 388 7.60 -2.52 19.00
CA SER A 388 6.79 -1.75 18.04
C SER A 388 5.68 -2.59 17.39
N PHE A 389 5.93 -3.88 17.12
CA PHE A 389 4.93 -4.78 16.53
C PHE A 389 3.84 -5.18 17.53
N GLN A 390 4.21 -5.42 18.79
CA GLN A 390 3.24 -5.75 19.84
C GLN A 390 2.32 -4.56 20.15
N TYR A 391 2.80 -3.32 20.06
CA TYR A 391 1.96 -2.12 20.20
C TYR A 391 1.10 -1.81 18.96
N CYS A 392 1.55 -2.13 17.74
CA CYS A 392 0.78 -1.86 16.51
C CYS A 392 -0.38 -2.84 16.28
N PHE A 393 -0.40 -4.01 16.94
CA PHE A 393 -1.42 -5.06 16.76
C PHE A 393 -2.30 -5.33 17.98
N LEU A 394 -2.00 -4.72 19.14
CA LEU A 394 -2.83 -4.75 20.37
C LEU A 394 -3.68 -3.47 20.59
N SER A 395 -3.68 -2.53 19.64
CA SER A 395 -4.61 -1.40 19.57
C SER A 395 -5.49 -1.55 18.35
#